data_AF-A0A6H0ZKB9-F1
#
_entry.id   AF-A0A6H0ZKB9-F1
#
_cell.length_a   1.000
_cell.length_b   1.000
_cell.length_c   1.000
_cell.angle_alpha   90.00
_cell.angle_beta   90.00
_cell.angle_gamma   90.00
#
_symmetry.space_group_name_H-M   'P 1'
#
loop_
_entity.id
_entity.type
_entity.pdbx_description
1 polymer ?
#
loop_
_entity_poly.entity_id
_entity_poly.type
_entity_poly.pdbx_seq_one_letter_code
_entity_poly.pdbx_strand_id
1 'polypeptide(L)'
;MRKQSARGITSLPAGKMVPIAAFPLLREDAVRSGRLRFSFEMMETAEVLMNAVNVRVMAYLVPNLAFERFNGSMDQLNLSYEGKPPLDGAQVVPYIQRWYVSEANPVHRYLGLHHPNNALVNIGYIEAYNAIWNFRAKNRSPDLQLRQSLDGTLAPAFWSHERFSHIVPDFDQAVIDGEVPLNVVDAKMPLRGIGVRHPDLPRAGVDGVLENGTDGSGQTWPDAHVIRSSTQEGIPGSAQLVLKTTYGSSVPDVWAELQQNGITVSLSNIEMARKTQAFAKLRQQYNMHDDHIINLLMDAIAIPEQAFKQPMLLADKKTIFGMSKRYASDGGNLTESVVNGMAGVDMSIQLPRLNTGGIIMVVAEITPDQLFERQEDPWLMAATVDDLPQYLRDTLDPEKVDVVKNSRIDVSHANPNGTFGYEPLNARWNIDTPRVGGKFYRPTVNTGFDELRQRIWAVETLNPTLSTDFYLCTNMHTKPFVVTNQDPFEVVTQGEVFIEGNTVFGGHLVEATDDYEKVLAVAPQDRIEKGA
;
A
#
# COMPACT_ATOMS: atom_id res chain seq x y z
N MET A 1 -17.64 10.60 32.62
CA MET A 1 -17.96 10.16 31.23
C MET A 1 -18.30 11.40 30.42
N ARG A 2 -17.60 11.63 29.31
CA ARG A 2 -17.80 12.74 28.38
C ARG A 2 -18.72 12.29 27.25
N LYS A 3 -19.71 13.11 26.92
CA LYS A 3 -20.53 12.94 25.71
C LYS A 3 -19.98 13.83 24.60
N GLN A 4 -19.69 13.23 23.45
CA GLN A 4 -19.36 13.95 22.23
C GLN A 4 -20.48 13.73 21.22
N SER A 5 -21.12 14.79 20.73
CA SER A 5 -22.09 14.66 19.64
C SER A 5 -21.40 14.98 18.31
N ALA A 6 -21.54 14.08 17.35
CA ALA A 6 -21.14 14.32 15.96
C ALA A 6 -22.40 14.71 15.20
N ARG A 7 -22.72 16.01 15.20
CA ARG A 7 -23.82 16.59 14.43
C ARG A 7 -23.22 17.60 13.47
N GLY A 8 -23.44 17.39 12.17
CA GLY A 8 -22.87 18.23 11.14
C GLY A 8 -23.68 18.14 9.87
N ILE A 9 -23.64 19.22 9.08
CA ILE A 9 -24.19 19.30 7.73
C ILE A 9 -23.08 19.86 6.86
N THR A 10 -22.76 19.18 5.77
CA THR A 10 -21.69 19.61 4.86
C THR A 10 -21.96 19.12 3.45
N SER A 11 -21.34 19.77 2.47
CA SER A 11 -21.33 19.34 1.07
C SER A 11 -20.09 18.48 0.77
N LEU A 12 -20.10 17.75 -0.34
CA LEU A 12 -19.07 16.77 -0.66
C LEU A 12 -18.74 16.84 -2.17
N PRO A 13 -17.50 17.21 -2.55
CA PRO A 13 -17.05 17.06 -3.92
C PRO A 13 -16.87 15.57 -4.28
N ALA A 14 -17.25 15.21 -5.51
CA ALA A 14 -17.03 13.87 -6.05
C ALA A 14 -15.53 13.56 -6.22
N GLY A 15 -15.12 12.30 -6.00
CA GLY A 15 -13.74 11.87 -6.23
C GLY A 15 -12.70 12.40 -5.23
N LYS A 16 -13.13 13.00 -4.12
CA LYS A 16 -12.24 13.45 -3.03
C LYS A 16 -12.52 12.69 -1.74
N MET A 17 -11.49 12.54 -0.91
CA MET A 17 -11.64 12.06 0.45
C MET A 17 -12.02 13.23 1.34
N VAL A 18 -13.24 13.27 1.85
CA VAL A 18 -13.74 14.43 2.60
C VAL A 18 -13.94 14.06 4.07
N PRO A 19 -13.40 14.83 5.02
CA PRO A 19 -13.65 14.62 6.44
C PRO A 19 -15.03 15.15 6.83
N ILE A 20 -15.87 14.29 7.43
CA ILE A 20 -17.28 14.60 7.75
C ILE A 20 -17.58 14.69 9.25
N ALA A 21 -16.70 14.12 10.07
CA ALA A 21 -16.73 14.27 11.52
C ALA A 21 -15.34 14.05 12.09
N ALA A 22 -14.95 14.85 13.08
CA ALA A 22 -13.73 14.63 13.83
C ALA A 22 -13.91 15.04 15.28
N PHE A 23 -13.28 14.31 16.20
CA PHE A 23 -13.24 14.67 17.61
C PHE A 23 -12.00 14.11 18.31
N PRO A 24 -11.45 14.83 19.29
CA PRO A 24 -10.23 14.42 19.97
C PRO A 24 -10.53 13.50 21.15
N LEU A 25 -9.67 12.51 21.34
CA LEU A 25 -9.55 11.71 22.55
C LEU A 25 -8.35 12.18 23.35
N LEU A 26 -8.54 12.41 24.65
CA LEU A 26 -7.44 12.75 25.55
C LEU A 26 -6.70 11.48 25.97
N ARG A 27 -5.56 11.66 26.62
CA ARG A 27 -4.81 10.54 27.21
C ARG A 27 -5.69 9.83 28.24
N GLU A 28 -5.66 8.51 28.24
CA GLU A 28 -6.48 7.60 29.07
C GLU A 28 -8.00 7.64 28.77
N ASP A 29 -8.42 8.21 27.64
CA ASP A 29 -9.80 8.10 27.17
C ASP A 29 -10.04 6.76 26.43
N ALA A 30 -11.23 6.20 26.62
CA ALA A 30 -11.81 5.07 25.88
C ALA A 30 -13.14 5.47 25.24
N VAL A 31 -13.50 4.82 24.13
CA VAL A 31 -14.84 4.94 23.53
C VAL A 31 -15.66 3.70 23.90
N ARG A 32 -16.58 3.87 24.86
CA ARG A 32 -17.43 2.77 25.33
C ARG A 32 -18.52 2.39 24.33
N SER A 33 -19.12 3.41 23.72
CA SER A 33 -20.11 3.24 22.66
C SER A 33 -20.19 4.51 21.83
N GLY A 34 -20.06 4.39 20.52
CA GLY A 34 -20.42 5.43 19.57
C GLY A 34 -21.29 4.85 18.46
N ARG A 35 -22.40 5.52 18.16
CA ARG A 35 -23.23 5.21 16.99
C ARG A 35 -23.35 6.47 16.14
N LEU A 36 -22.96 6.35 14.88
CA LEU A 36 -22.97 7.42 13.90
C LEU A 36 -23.83 7.00 12.71
N ARG A 37 -24.71 7.90 12.30
CA ARG A 37 -25.58 7.79 11.14
C ARG A 37 -25.25 8.91 10.18
N PHE A 38 -25.15 8.55 8.91
CA PHE A 38 -24.89 9.47 7.81
C PHE A 38 -25.99 9.32 6.78
N SER A 39 -26.63 10.43 6.43
CA SER A 39 -27.61 10.50 5.35
C SER A 39 -27.00 11.34 4.24
N PHE A 40 -26.84 10.74 3.06
CA PHE A 40 -26.30 11.39 1.88
C PHE A 40 -27.43 11.69 0.90
N GLU A 41 -27.39 12.89 0.33
CA GLU A 41 -28.26 13.32 -0.76
C GLU A 41 -27.39 13.68 -1.97
N MET A 42 -27.85 13.27 -3.15
CA MET A 42 -27.21 13.56 -4.43
C MET A 42 -28.04 14.63 -5.14
N MET A 43 -27.33 15.66 -5.62
CA MET A 43 -27.90 16.72 -6.44
C MET A 43 -28.50 16.17 -7.73
N GLU A 44 -29.42 16.94 -8.27
CA GLU A 44 -30.23 16.60 -9.42
C GLU A 44 -29.39 16.24 -10.66
N THR A 45 -29.59 15.04 -11.20
CA THR A 45 -29.02 14.61 -12.49
C THR A 45 -30.05 14.75 -13.61
N ALA A 46 -29.56 15.00 -14.82
CA ALA A 46 -30.41 15.18 -16.01
C ALA A 46 -31.21 13.91 -16.34
N GLU A 47 -30.63 12.74 -16.07
CA GLU A 47 -31.26 11.44 -16.28
C GLU A 47 -30.82 10.42 -15.22
N VAL A 48 -31.47 9.25 -15.19
CA VAL A 48 -31.11 8.18 -14.25
C VAL A 48 -29.75 7.60 -14.63
N LEU A 49 -28.82 7.58 -13.68
CA LEU A 49 -27.52 6.95 -13.88
C LEU A 49 -27.68 5.42 -13.86
N MET A 50 -27.15 4.76 -14.89
CA MET A 50 -27.18 3.31 -15.06
C MET A 50 -26.01 2.61 -14.40
N ASN A 51 -24.94 3.34 -14.05
CA ASN A 51 -23.84 2.81 -13.26
C ASN A 51 -23.99 3.21 -11.79
N ALA A 52 -23.50 2.33 -10.90
CA ALA A 52 -23.58 2.56 -9.47
C ALA A 52 -22.69 3.72 -9.03
N VAL A 53 -23.24 4.61 -8.22
CA VAL A 53 -22.48 5.60 -7.45
C VAL A 53 -22.26 5.05 -6.06
N ASN A 54 -21.01 4.80 -5.70
CA ASN A 54 -20.64 4.23 -4.42
C ASN A 54 -20.32 5.35 -3.42
N VAL A 55 -20.82 5.21 -2.20
CA VAL A 55 -20.36 5.98 -1.04
C VAL A 55 -19.68 5.05 -0.05
N ARG A 56 -18.46 5.39 0.36
CA ARG A 56 -17.70 4.69 1.38
C ARG A 56 -17.44 5.63 2.54
N VAL A 57 -17.80 5.19 3.75
CA VAL A 57 -17.56 5.93 4.98
C VAL A 57 -16.65 5.10 5.88
N MET A 58 -15.54 5.70 6.29
CA MET A 58 -14.51 5.07 7.12
C MET A 58 -14.25 5.90 8.36
N ALA A 59 -14.19 5.27 9.52
CA ALA A 59 -13.78 5.87 10.78
C ALA A 59 -12.38 5.37 11.16
N TYR A 60 -11.44 6.29 11.31
CA TYR A 60 -10.09 6.01 11.77
C TYR A 60 -9.84 6.65 13.14
N LEU A 61 -9.09 5.95 13.97
CA LEU A 61 -8.36 6.55 15.08
C LEU A 61 -6.95 6.87 14.60
N VAL A 62 -6.53 8.12 14.79
CA VAL A 62 -5.12 8.53 14.66
C VAL A 62 -4.58 8.78 16.06
N PRO A 63 -3.80 7.86 16.63
CA PRO A 63 -3.12 8.11 17.90
C PRO A 63 -2.17 9.30 17.74
N ASN A 64 -1.96 10.08 18.81
CA ASN A 64 -1.03 11.21 18.73
C ASN A 64 0.39 10.77 18.32
N LEU A 65 0.79 9.55 18.69
CA LEU A 65 2.08 8.97 18.33
C LEU A 65 2.25 8.75 16.81
N ALA A 66 1.16 8.69 16.04
CA ALA A 66 1.18 8.58 14.58
C ALA A 66 1.49 9.92 13.87
N PHE A 67 1.53 11.05 14.60
CA PHE A 67 1.97 12.30 14.01
C PHE A 67 3.48 12.29 13.78
N GLU A 68 3.88 12.69 12.58
CA GLU A 68 5.27 12.72 12.11
C GLU A 68 6.19 13.47 13.09
N ARG A 69 5.69 14.54 13.71
CA ARG A 69 6.46 15.37 14.66
C ARG A 69 6.99 14.61 15.89
N PHE A 70 6.40 13.48 16.25
CA PHE A 70 6.85 12.68 17.41
C PHE A 70 7.74 11.50 17.02
N ASN A 71 8.04 11.29 15.73
CA ASN A 71 8.89 10.20 15.21
C ASN A 71 8.52 8.80 15.75
N GLY A 72 7.25 8.59 16.14
CA GLY A 72 6.81 7.36 16.78
C GLY A 72 7.51 7.04 18.11
N SER A 73 8.09 8.02 18.80
CA SER A 73 8.73 7.85 20.11
C SER A 73 7.80 8.27 21.25
N MET A 74 7.50 7.32 22.14
CA MET A 74 6.66 7.59 23.32
C MET A 74 7.36 8.55 24.30
N ASP A 75 8.68 8.48 24.39
CA ASP A 75 9.47 9.39 25.23
C ASP A 75 9.36 10.84 24.71
N GLN A 76 9.50 11.03 23.39
CA GLN A 76 9.34 12.35 22.77
C GLN A 76 7.93 12.91 22.97
N LEU A 77 6.89 12.06 22.89
CA LEU A 77 5.51 12.46 23.16
C LEU A 77 5.31 12.88 24.63
N ASN A 78 5.89 12.16 25.58
CA ASN A 78 5.81 12.47 27.00
C ASN A 78 6.58 13.77 27.35
N LEU A 79 7.80 13.92 26.83
CA LEU A 79 8.60 15.15 26.99
C LEU A 79 7.88 16.37 26.40
N SER A 80 7.27 16.20 25.22
CA SER A 80 6.46 17.24 24.58
C SER A 80 5.25 17.65 25.42
N TYR A 81 4.59 16.69 26.08
CA TYR A 81 3.47 16.96 26.99
C TYR A 81 3.91 17.74 28.24
N GLU A 82 5.12 17.49 28.76
CA GLU A 82 5.72 18.23 29.87
C GLU A 82 6.39 19.55 29.45
N GLY A 83 6.48 19.83 28.14
CA GLY A 83 7.17 21.02 27.61
C GLY A 83 8.70 20.95 27.68
N LYS A 84 9.28 19.75 27.76
CA LYS A 84 10.73 19.53 27.78
C LYS A 84 11.28 19.23 26.39
N PRO A 85 12.52 19.65 26.08
CA PRO A 85 13.13 19.35 24.79
C PRO A 85 13.56 17.87 24.70
N PRO A 86 13.60 17.28 23.49
CA PRO A 86 13.97 15.88 23.30
C PRO A 86 15.46 15.60 23.57
N LEU A 87 16.31 16.62 23.41
CA LEU A 87 17.74 16.62 23.68
C LEU A 87 18.10 17.95 24.34
N ASP A 88 19.13 17.95 25.18
CA ASP A 88 19.62 19.19 25.80
C ASP A 88 20.11 20.17 24.71
N GLY A 89 19.58 21.39 24.71
CA GLY A 89 19.81 22.40 23.67
C GLY A 89 18.93 22.32 22.41
N ALA A 90 18.06 21.32 22.25
CA ALA A 90 17.10 21.26 21.15
C ALA A 90 15.82 22.06 21.44
N GLN A 91 15.06 22.43 20.39
CA GLN A 91 13.76 23.08 20.58
C GLN A 91 12.72 22.09 21.09
N VAL A 92 11.84 22.54 22.00
CA VAL A 92 10.70 21.76 22.48
C VAL A 92 9.76 21.47 21.32
N VAL A 93 9.51 20.19 21.06
CA VAL A 93 8.48 19.77 20.10
C VAL A 93 7.11 20.05 20.74
N PRO A 94 6.25 20.87 20.12
CA PRO A 94 4.98 21.24 20.74
C PRO A 94 3.98 20.09 20.70
N TYR A 95 3.32 19.80 21.83
CA TYR A 95 2.27 18.78 21.87
C TYR A 95 1.07 19.18 21.03
N ILE A 96 0.71 20.46 21.08
CA ILE A 96 -0.26 21.12 20.20
C ILE A 96 0.50 22.04 19.27
N GLN A 97 0.67 21.63 18.03
CA GLN A 97 1.20 22.51 16.99
C GLN A 97 0.10 23.47 16.53
N ARG A 98 0.49 24.74 16.35
CA ARG A 98 -0.42 25.79 15.90
C ARG A 98 0.12 26.43 14.64
N TRP A 99 -0.78 26.76 13.71
CA TRP A 99 -0.44 27.44 12.46
C TRP A 99 -1.47 28.48 12.10
N TYR A 100 -1.05 29.46 11.29
CA TYR A 100 -1.95 30.44 10.69
C TYR A 100 -2.69 29.80 9.53
N VAL A 101 -3.98 29.55 9.73
CA VAL A 101 -4.80 28.91 8.70
C VAL A 101 -5.68 29.95 8.02
N SER A 102 -5.73 29.91 6.69
CA SER A 102 -6.63 30.74 5.91
C SER A 102 -8.08 30.28 6.13
N GLU A 103 -9.02 31.21 6.09
CA GLU A 103 -10.46 30.91 6.15
C GLU A 103 -10.90 29.92 5.06
N ALA A 104 -10.16 29.86 3.95
CA ALA A 104 -10.44 29.00 2.81
C ALA A 104 -9.94 27.56 2.95
N ASN A 105 -9.38 27.12 4.08
CA ASN A 105 -8.85 25.76 4.21
C ASN A 105 -9.97 24.71 4.02
N PRO A 106 -9.92 23.90 2.94
CA PRO A 106 -10.96 22.92 2.64
C PRO A 106 -11.22 21.94 3.78
N VAL A 107 -10.20 21.42 4.46
CA VAL A 107 -10.36 20.40 5.52
C VAL A 107 -11.22 20.93 6.67
N HIS A 108 -10.97 22.17 7.13
CA HIS A 108 -11.77 22.79 8.20
C HIS A 108 -13.17 23.16 7.72
N ARG A 109 -13.28 23.67 6.48
CA ARG A 109 -14.56 24.06 5.88
C ARG A 109 -15.51 22.87 5.79
N TYR A 110 -15.06 21.73 5.27
CA TYR A 110 -15.91 20.54 5.14
C TYR A 110 -16.21 19.86 6.48
N LEU A 111 -15.33 19.99 7.48
CA LEU A 111 -15.61 19.58 8.87
C LEU A 111 -16.60 20.51 9.60
N GLY A 112 -16.91 21.69 9.06
CA GLY A 112 -17.74 22.69 9.73
C GLY A 112 -17.04 23.40 10.89
N LEU A 113 -15.70 23.46 10.89
CA LEU A 113 -14.93 24.14 11.93
C LEU A 113 -14.68 25.60 11.52
N HIS A 114 -15.32 26.52 12.24
CA HIS A 114 -15.19 27.96 12.00
C HIS A 114 -14.03 28.56 12.82
N HIS A 115 -13.23 29.39 12.16
CA HIS A 115 -12.21 30.23 12.80
C HIS A 115 -12.09 31.55 12.04
N PRO A 116 -11.67 32.65 12.70
CA PRO A 116 -11.42 33.90 12.00
C PRO A 116 -10.28 33.74 10.98
N ASN A 117 -10.27 34.58 9.96
CA ASN A 117 -9.20 34.58 8.98
C ASN A 117 -7.85 34.88 9.64
N ASN A 118 -6.81 34.14 9.27
CA ASN A 118 -5.47 34.23 9.85
C ASN A 118 -5.43 34.00 11.38
N ALA A 119 -6.32 33.15 11.90
CA ALA A 119 -6.29 32.72 13.28
C ALA A 119 -5.19 31.68 13.51
N LEU A 120 -4.54 31.75 14.68
CA LEU A 120 -3.56 30.76 15.11
C LEU A 120 -4.29 29.55 15.73
N VAL A 121 -4.54 28.52 14.93
CA VAL A 121 -5.38 27.35 15.28
C VAL A 121 -4.56 26.07 15.46
N ASN A 122 -5.11 25.10 16.20
CA ASN A 122 -4.53 23.76 16.33
C ASN A 122 -4.68 23.00 15.00
N ILE A 123 -3.56 22.50 14.47
CA ILE A 123 -3.51 21.79 13.19
C ILE A 123 -3.65 20.27 13.30
N GLY A 124 -3.86 19.73 14.52
CA GLY A 124 -3.97 18.28 14.72
C GLY A 124 -5.01 17.59 13.84
N TYR A 125 -6.11 18.27 13.48
CA TYR A 125 -7.09 17.71 12.55
C TYR A 125 -6.54 17.57 11.11
N ILE A 126 -5.75 18.53 10.64
CA ILE A 126 -5.12 18.48 9.30
C ILE A 126 -4.07 17.37 9.28
N GLU A 127 -3.25 17.28 10.32
CA GLU A 127 -2.25 16.21 10.44
C GLU A 127 -2.91 14.83 10.49
N ALA A 128 -4.00 14.67 11.24
CA ALA A 128 -4.75 13.42 11.30
C ALA A 128 -5.33 13.04 9.92
N TYR A 129 -5.88 14.00 9.19
CA TYR A 129 -6.40 13.79 7.84
C TYR A 129 -5.30 13.31 6.88
N ASN A 130 -4.14 13.98 6.88
CA ASN A 130 -3.01 13.63 6.03
C ASN A 130 -2.39 12.28 6.43
N ALA A 131 -2.30 11.98 7.74
CA ALA A 131 -1.83 10.69 8.23
C ALA A 131 -2.72 9.53 7.76
N ILE A 132 -4.05 9.70 7.80
CA ILE A 132 -5.00 8.70 7.27
C ILE A 132 -4.79 8.47 5.78
N TRP A 133 -4.65 9.55 5.00
CA TRP A 133 -4.45 9.41 3.55
C TRP A 133 -3.12 8.73 3.24
N ASN A 134 -2.03 9.14 3.89
CA ASN A 134 -0.69 8.56 3.72
C ASN A 134 -0.67 7.07 4.09
N PHE A 135 -1.33 6.69 5.19
CA PHE A 135 -1.47 5.29 5.59
C PHE A 135 -2.15 4.47 4.48
N ARG A 136 -3.24 4.99 3.90
CA ARG A 136 -3.96 4.31 2.81
C ARG A 136 -3.17 4.27 1.50
N ALA A 137 -2.43 5.34 1.18
CA ALA A 137 -1.60 5.41 -0.01
C ALA A 137 -0.48 4.36 0.04
N LYS A 138 0.26 4.29 1.16
CA LYS A 138 1.29 3.26 1.40
C LYS A 138 0.75 1.83 1.25
N ASN A 139 -0.44 1.58 1.79
CA ASN A 139 -1.08 0.26 1.68
C ASN A 139 -1.52 -0.07 0.23
N ARG A 140 -1.72 0.94 -0.62
CA ARG A 140 -2.19 0.74 -1.99
C ARG A 140 -1.04 0.52 -2.96
N SER A 141 -0.02 1.37 -2.92
CA SER A 141 1.18 1.25 -3.75
C SER A 141 2.30 2.11 -3.15
N PRO A 142 3.56 1.63 -3.18
CA PRO A 142 4.71 2.41 -2.74
C PRO A 142 5.00 3.63 -3.65
N ASP A 143 4.51 3.64 -4.88
CA ASP A 143 4.78 4.70 -5.87
C ASP A 143 3.88 5.94 -5.68
N LEU A 144 2.88 5.88 -4.79
CA LEU A 144 2.00 7.00 -4.52
C LEU A 144 2.71 8.06 -3.68
N GLN A 145 2.80 9.28 -4.21
CA GLN A 145 3.41 10.41 -3.50
C GLN A 145 2.65 10.72 -2.20
N LEU A 146 3.36 10.70 -1.08
CA LEU A 146 2.82 11.01 0.23
C LEU A 146 2.56 12.52 0.38
N ARG A 147 1.49 12.85 1.10
CA ARG A 147 1.12 14.23 1.46
C ARG A 147 1.96 14.73 2.61
N GLN A 148 2.27 16.02 2.57
CA GLN A 148 2.89 16.71 3.70
C GLN A 148 1.90 16.81 4.86
N SER A 149 2.41 16.77 6.09
CA SER A 149 1.59 16.82 7.32
C SER A 149 0.68 18.05 7.41
N LEU A 150 1.11 19.18 6.83
CA LEU A 150 0.38 20.46 6.86
C LEU A 150 -0.44 20.78 5.59
N ASP A 151 -0.55 19.84 4.65
CA ASP A 151 -1.31 20.07 3.42
C ASP A 151 -2.81 20.22 3.73
N GLY A 152 -3.34 21.44 3.56
CA GLY A 152 -4.74 21.77 3.83
C GLY A 152 -5.70 21.43 2.68
N THR A 153 -5.22 20.93 1.54
CA THR A 153 -6.09 20.59 0.41
C THR A 153 -6.90 19.31 0.66
N LEU A 154 -7.96 19.06 -0.12
CA LEU A 154 -8.62 17.75 -0.12
C LEU A 154 -7.84 16.76 -0.98
N ALA A 155 -7.50 15.63 -0.38
CA ALA A 155 -6.87 14.51 -1.04
C ALA A 155 -7.84 13.81 -2.02
N PRO A 156 -7.34 13.22 -3.12
CA PRO A 156 -8.15 12.42 -4.02
C PRO A 156 -8.67 11.15 -3.32
N ALA A 157 -9.88 10.73 -3.67
CA ALA A 157 -10.47 9.48 -3.22
C ALA A 157 -9.80 8.28 -3.92
N PHE A 158 -9.90 7.11 -3.31
CA PHE A 158 -9.43 5.86 -3.91
C PHE A 158 -10.55 5.22 -4.74
N TRP A 159 -10.21 4.67 -5.90
CA TRP A 159 -11.14 3.80 -6.63
C TRP A 159 -11.41 2.52 -5.83
N SER A 160 -12.64 1.98 -5.96
CA SER A 160 -12.95 0.63 -5.50
C SER A 160 -12.27 -0.37 -6.44
N HIS A 161 -11.01 -0.62 -6.17
CA HIS A 161 -10.09 -1.40 -7.00
C HIS A 161 -10.33 -2.92 -6.83
N GLU A 162 -11.57 -3.36 -7.02
CA GLU A 162 -11.98 -4.76 -6.82
C GLU A 162 -11.64 -5.61 -8.06
N ARG A 163 -11.73 -5.04 -9.27
CA ARG A 163 -11.55 -5.78 -10.53
C ARG A 163 -10.09 -6.08 -10.88
N PHE A 164 -9.20 -5.13 -10.59
CA PHE A 164 -7.80 -5.16 -11.03
C PHE A 164 -6.80 -5.39 -9.89
N SER A 165 -7.27 -5.82 -8.72
CA SER A 165 -6.41 -6.01 -7.54
C SER A 165 -5.29 -7.03 -7.72
N HIS A 166 -5.37 -7.87 -8.74
CA HIS A 166 -4.38 -8.89 -9.05
C HIS A 166 -3.27 -8.40 -10.00
N ILE A 167 -3.45 -7.21 -10.59
CA ILE A 167 -2.46 -6.60 -11.49
C ILE A 167 -1.51 -5.75 -10.65
N VAL A 168 -0.21 -6.01 -10.78
CA VAL A 168 0.85 -5.27 -10.09
C VAL A 168 1.79 -4.60 -11.10
N PRO A 169 2.39 -3.44 -10.77
CA PRO A 169 3.31 -2.75 -11.67
C PRO A 169 4.63 -3.49 -11.85
N ASP A 170 5.06 -4.21 -10.81
CA ASP A 170 6.31 -4.96 -10.79
C ASP A 170 6.15 -6.19 -9.89
N PHE A 171 6.97 -7.21 -10.10
CA PHE A 171 7.01 -8.43 -9.28
C PHE A 171 8.44 -8.87 -9.00
N ASP A 172 8.65 -9.49 -7.85
CA ASP A 172 9.97 -9.99 -7.47
C ASP A 172 10.26 -11.33 -8.16
N GLN A 173 10.99 -11.26 -9.27
CA GLN A 173 11.34 -12.42 -10.11
C GLN A 173 12.11 -13.49 -9.33
N ALA A 174 13.06 -13.11 -8.47
CA ALA A 174 13.88 -14.05 -7.70
C ALA A 174 13.07 -14.86 -6.67
N VAL A 175 12.03 -14.24 -6.10
CA VAL A 175 11.12 -14.92 -5.15
C VAL A 175 10.18 -15.90 -5.86
N ILE A 176 9.82 -15.63 -7.12
CA ILE A 176 8.97 -16.53 -7.90
C ILE A 176 9.78 -17.71 -8.44
N ASP A 177 10.98 -17.43 -8.96
CA ASP A 177 11.86 -18.44 -9.57
C ASP A 177 12.52 -19.38 -8.56
N GLY A 178 12.64 -18.94 -7.30
CA GLY A 178 13.26 -19.76 -6.25
C GLY A 178 14.69 -20.15 -6.61
N GLU A 179 15.45 -19.20 -7.18
CA GLU A 179 16.80 -19.43 -7.69
C GLU A 179 17.67 -20.11 -6.62
N VAL A 180 18.28 -21.24 -6.99
CA VAL A 180 19.23 -21.95 -6.15
C VAL A 180 20.64 -21.50 -6.54
N PRO A 181 21.31 -20.65 -5.75
CA PRO A 181 22.64 -20.17 -6.10
C PRO A 181 23.63 -21.35 -6.15
N LEU A 182 24.25 -21.54 -7.31
CA LEU A 182 25.29 -22.55 -7.52
C LEU A 182 26.63 -21.97 -7.08
N ASN A 183 27.02 -22.24 -5.83
CA ASN A 183 28.36 -21.91 -5.36
C ASN A 183 29.37 -22.90 -5.94
N VAL A 184 30.10 -22.50 -6.98
CA VAL A 184 31.30 -23.20 -7.43
C VAL A 184 32.41 -22.85 -6.44
N VAL A 185 32.66 -23.74 -5.47
CA VAL A 185 33.55 -23.52 -4.33
C VAL A 185 35.02 -23.32 -4.74
N ASP A 186 35.41 -23.76 -5.95
CA ASP A 186 36.76 -23.53 -6.50
C ASP A 186 36.71 -23.12 -7.98
N ALA A 187 37.05 -21.86 -8.29
CA ALA A 187 37.15 -21.37 -9.67
C ALA A 187 38.35 -21.95 -10.46
N LYS A 188 39.14 -22.84 -9.84
CA LYS A 188 40.29 -23.52 -10.46
C LYS A 188 39.98 -25.02 -10.56
N MET A 189 39.46 -25.44 -11.71
CA MET A 189 39.28 -26.86 -11.99
C MET A 189 40.63 -27.57 -12.11
N PRO A 190 40.84 -28.73 -11.48
CA PRO A 190 42.05 -29.52 -11.65
C PRO A 190 42.12 -30.06 -13.09
N LEU A 191 43.30 -29.95 -13.69
CA LEU A 191 43.53 -30.31 -15.08
C LEU A 191 44.29 -31.64 -15.10
N ARG A 192 43.66 -32.68 -15.67
CA ARG A 192 44.22 -34.02 -15.81
C ARG A 192 45.01 -34.12 -17.12
N GLY A 193 46.06 -34.93 -17.13
CA GLY A 193 46.87 -35.17 -18.33
C GLY A 193 48.03 -34.18 -18.56
N ILE A 194 48.25 -33.23 -17.65
CA ILE A 194 49.47 -32.41 -17.60
C ILE A 194 50.14 -32.59 -16.25
N GLY A 195 51.44 -32.87 -16.24
CA GLY A 195 52.18 -33.07 -15.01
C GLY A 195 53.67 -32.85 -15.16
N VAL A 196 54.36 -32.83 -14.04
CA VAL A 196 55.82 -32.67 -13.98
C VAL A 196 56.43 -33.99 -13.58
N ARG A 197 57.45 -34.44 -14.33
CA ARG A 197 58.17 -35.67 -14.02
C ARG A 197 59.15 -35.44 -12.87
N HIS A 198 59.15 -36.35 -11.88
CA HIS A 198 60.16 -36.35 -10.83
C HIS A 198 61.57 -36.69 -11.39
N PRO A 199 62.64 -35.97 -11.00
CA PRO A 199 63.97 -36.11 -11.60
C PRO A 199 64.69 -37.45 -11.36
N ASP A 200 64.20 -38.31 -10.47
CA ASP A 200 64.97 -39.45 -9.91
C ASP A 200 64.59 -40.86 -10.42
N LEU A 201 63.79 -41.02 -11.50
CA LEU A 201 63.33 -42.34 -11.95
C LEU A 201 63.92 -42.78 -13.33
N PRO A 202 64.53 -43.98 -13.44
CA PRO A 202 65.15 -44.48 -14.68
C PRO A 202 64.13 -44.81 -15.79
N ARG A 203 64.64 -44.86 -17.03
CA ARG A 203 63.92 -44.64 -18.30
C ARG A 203 63.27 -45.92 -18.89
N ALA A 204 61.99 -46.17 -18.56
CA ALA A 204 61.02 -46.94 -19.37
C ALA A 204 59.60 -46.73 -18.79
N GLY A 205 58.72 -46.01 -19.50
CA GLY A 205 57.49 -45.44 -18.90
C GLY A 205 57.76 -44.10 -18.19
N VAL A 206 56.80 -43.17 -18.20
CA VAL A 206 56.93 -41.96 -17.38
C VAL A 206 56.32 -42.27 -16.01
N ASP A 207 57.16 -42.81 -15.14
CA ASP A 207 56.81 -43.07 -13.74
C ASP A 207 57.02 -41.81 -12.88
N GLY A 208 56.15 -41.63 -11.89
CA GLY A 208 56.27 -40.56 -10.91
C GLY A 208 55.90 -39.16 -11.42
N VAL A 209 54.86 -39.05 -12.25
CA VAL A 209 54.33 -37.76 -12.71
C VAL A 209 53.45 -37.14 -11.62
N LEU A 210 53.74 -35.90 -11.24
CA LEU A 210 52.91 -35.12 -10.34
C LEU A 210 51.91 -34.29 -11.17
N GLU A 211 50.62 -34.61 -11.04
CA GLU A 211 49.51 -33.84 -11.61
C GLU A 211 48.89 -32.91 -10.56
N ASN A 212 48.27 -31.82 -11.01
CA ASN A 212 47.48 -30.97 -10.11
C ASN A 212 46.15 -31.67 -9.76
N GLY A 213 45.81 -31.79 -8.48
CA GLY A 213 44.61 -32.50 -8.02
C GLY A 213 44.79 -33.99 -7.74
N THR A 214 46.04 -34.48 -7.62
CA THR A 214 46.35 -35.73 -6.90
C THR A 214 46.95 -35.43 -5.53
N ASP A 215 46.95 -36.42 -4.64
CA ASP A 215 47.39 -36.29 -3.23
C ASP A 215 48.92 -36.16 -3.08
N GLY A 216 49.61 -35.60 -4.08
CA GLY A 216 51.08 -35.59 -4.18
C GLY A 216 51.69 -36.96 -4.48
N SER A 217 50.87 -37.99 -4.72
CA SER A 217 51.32 -39.30 -5.16
C SER A 217 51.64 -39.26 -6.66
N GLY A 218 52.86 -39.67 -7.02
CA GLY A 218 53.29 -39.77 -8.40
C GLY A 218 52.43 -40.79 -9.16
N GLN A 219 51.82 -40.35 -10.26
CA GLN A 219 51.06 -41.21 -11.16
C GLN A 219 52.01 -41.85 -12.20
N THR A 220 51.72 -43.09 -12.58
CA THR A 220 52.37 -43.73 -13.72
C THR A 220 51.48 -43.55 -14.94
N TRP A 221 52.02 -42.89 -15.97
CA TRP A 221 51.37 -42.79 -17.26
C TRP A 221 51.97 -43.84 -18.23
N PRO A 222 51.17 -44.81 -18.72
CA PRO A 222 51.66 -45.84 -19.64
C PRO A 222 52.26 -45.26 -20.92
N ASP A 223 51.66 -44.19 -21.44
CA ASP A 223 52.17 -43.42 -22.58
C ASP A 223 52.12 -41.93 -22.28
N ALA A 224 53.24 -41.25 -22.53
CA ALA A 224 53.33 -39.81 -22.35
C ALA A 224 54.46 -39.21 -23.18
N HIS A 225 54.32 -37.93 -23.52
CA HIS A 225 55.34 -37.15 -24.21
C HIS A 225 55.95 -36.11 -23.28
N VAL A 226 57.28 -36.15 -23.18
CA VAL A 226 58.05 -35.16 -22.42
C VAL A 226 58.38 -33.98 -23.32
N ILE A 227 58.01 -32.78 -22.90
CA ILE A 227 58.44 -31.54 -23.53
C ILE A 227 59.87 -31.26 -23.05
N ARG A 228 60.85 -31.58 -23.89
CA ARG A 228 62.27 -31.40 -23.56
C ARG A 228 62.67 -29.93 -23.68
N SER A 229 63.15 -29.34 -22.59
CA SER A 229 63.90 -28.08 -22.60
C SER A 229 65.26 -28.28 -23.29
N SER A 230 65.76 -27.29 -24.02
CA SER A 230 67.02 -27.31 -24.79
C SER A 230 68.29 -27.30 -23.92
N THR A 231 68.16 -27.27 -22.60
CA THR A 231 69.28 -27.38 -21.66
C THR A 231 69.53 -28.85 -21.30
N GLN A 232 70.75 -29.32 -21.61
CA GLN A 232 71.37 -30.62 -21.33
C GLN A 232 70.71 -31.49 -20.24
N GLU A 233 70.46 -32.76 -20.57
CA GLU A 233 70.00 -33.81 -19.63
C GLU A 233 70.90 -33.85 -18.37
N GLY A 234 70.29 -33.82 -17.17
CA GLY A 234 70.97 -34.14 -15.92
C GLY A 234 71.41 -32.97 -15.01
N ILE A 235 70.94 -31.74 -15.24
CA ILE A 235 71.16 -30.65 -14.27
C ILE A 235 70.18 -30.79 -13.10
N PRO A 236 70.65 -30.93 -11.84
CA PRO A 236 69.80 -30.94 -10.66
C PRO A 236 68.94 -29.66 -10.60
N GLY A 237 67.63 -29.81 -10.45
CA GLY A 237 66.67 -28.71 -10.41
C GLY A 237 65.93 -28.40 -11.72
N SER A 238 66.11 -29.19 -12.78
CA SER A 238 65.32 -29.07 -14.02
C SER A 238 64.03 -29.91 -13.94
N ALA A 239 62.87 -29.25 -14.03
CA ALA A 239 61.56 -29.89 -14.11
C ALA A 239 61.19 -30.12 -15.59
N GLN A 240 60.81 -31.35 -15.95
CA GLN A 240 60.31 -31.66 -17.30
C GLN A 240 58.78 -31.69 -17.29
N LEU A 241 58.16 -30.88 -18.15
CA LEU A 241 56.72 -30.93 -18.38
C LEU A 241 56.39 -32.16 -19.22
N VAL A 242 55.38 -32.92 -18.81
CA VAL A 242 54.92 -34.12 -19.50
C VAL A 242 53.44 -33.98 -19.81
N LEU A 243 53.07 -34.38 -21.03
CA LEU A 243 51.69 -34.49 -21.48
C LEU A 243 51.31 -35.97 -21.60
N LYS A 244 50.18 -36.37 -21.03
CA LYS A 244 49.62 -37.71 -21.19
C LYS A 244 49.14 -37.90 -22.62
N THR A 245 49.28 -39.10 -23.16
CA THR A 245 48.80 -39.46 -24.50
C THR A 245 48.03 -40.78 -24.46
N THR A 246 47.17 -41.02 -25.43
CA THR A 246 46.50 -42.31 -25.60
C THR A 246 47.43 -43.31 -26.31
N TYR A 247 47.46 -44.57 -25.86
CA TYR A 247 48.26 -45.64 -26.47
C TYR A 247 48.04 -45.72 -27.99
N GLY A 248 49.12 -45.59 -28.77
CA GLY A 248 49.07 -45.62 -30.24
C GLY A 248 48.65 -44.31 -30.94
N SER A 249 48.49 -43.20 -30.20
CA SER A 249 48.16 -41.88 -30.73
C SER A 249 49.14 -40.82 -30.21
N SER A 250 49.67 -39.96 -31.08
CA SER A 250 50.52 -38.83 -30.69
C SER A 250 49.72 -37.58 -30.28
N VAL A 251 48.42 -37.74 -30.00
CA VAL A 251 47.54 -36.65 -29.58
C VAL A 251 47.53 -36.56 -28.05
N PRO A 252 47.74 -35.36 -27.46
CA PRO A 252 47.63 -35.16 -26.02
C PRO A 252 46.23 -35.46 -25.51
N ASP A 253 46.15 -36.23 -24.43
CA ASP A 253 44.92 -36.59 -23.75
C ASP A 253 44.81 -35.75 -22.47
N VAL A 254 44.39 -34.49 -22.67
CA VAL A 254 44.35 -33.43 -21.64
C VAL A 254 42.92 -32.93 -21.48
N TRP A 255 42.37 -33.04 -20.28
CA TRP A 255 41.02 -32.57 -19.97
C TRP A 255 40.93 -32.01 -18.55
N ALA A 256 39.99 -31.08 -18.34
CA ALA A 256 39.59 -30.68 -16.99
C ALA A 256 38.44 -31.60 -16.56
N GLU A 257 38.59 -32.25 -15.41
CA GLU A 257 37.55 -33.13 -14.87
C GLU A 257 36.62 -32.30 -13.97
N LEU A 258 35.34 -32.23 -14.32
CA LEU A 258 34.32 -31.85 -13.34
C LEU A 258 34.25 -33.01 -12.35
N GLN A 259 34.59 -32.75 -11.08
CA GLN A 259 34.64 -33.73 -10.01
C GLN A 259 33.40 -34.65 -10.09
N GLN A 260 33.63 -35.98 -10.10
CA GLN A 260 32.66 -37.03 -10.44
C GLN A 260 31.34 -37.01 -9.63
N ASN A 261 31.28 -36.24 -8.54
CA ASN A 261 30.04 -35.83 -7.90
C ASN A 261 29.61 -34.46 -8.45
N GLY A 262 29.09 -34.45 -9.68
CA GLY A 262 28.58 -33.25 -10.35
C GLY A 262 27.72 -32.41 -9.41
N ILE A 263 27.74 -31.09 -9.61
CA ILE A 263 27.14 -30.07 -8.72
C ILE A 263 25.96 -30.63 -7.93
N THR A 264 26.23 -31.07 -6.70
CA THR A 264 25.21 -31.71 -5.87
C THR A 264 24.32 -30.60 -5.34
N VAL A 265 23.17 -30.40 -6.00
CA VAL A 265 22.10 -29.59 -5.44
C VAL A 265 21.61 -30.32 -4.19
N SER A 266 22.11 -29.91 -3.03
CA SER A 266 21.75 -30.55 -1.77
C SER A 266 20.29 -30.24 -1.45
N LEU A 267 19.58 -31.22 -0.87
CA LEU A 267 18.22 -31.01 -0.37
C LEU A 267 18.18 -29.85 0.65
N SER A 268 19.28 -29.62 1.38
CA SER A 268 19.42 -28.46 2.27
C SER A 268 19.41 -27.12 1.54
N ASN A 269 20.00 -27.02 0.34
CA ASN A 269 19.94 -25.80 -0.47
C ASN A 269 18.54 -25.57 -1.02
N ILE A 270 17.81 -26.64 -1.38
CA ILE A 270 16.40 -26.56 -1.80
C ILE A 270 15.51 -26.13 -0.63
N GLU A 271 15.72 -26.66 0.58
CA GLU A 271 15.00 -26.21 1.77
C GLU A 271 15.36 -24.78 2.16
N MET A 272 16.61 -24.37 1.99
CA MET A 272 17.04 -22.99 2.18
C MET A 272 16.34 -22.06 1.19
N ALA A 273 16.29 -22.39 -0.10
CA ALA A 273 15.55 -21.63 -1.10
C ALA A 273 14.06 -21.52 -0.74
N ARG A 274 13.42 -22.61 -0.28
CA ARG A 274 12.03 -22.60 0.19
C ARG A 274 11.83 -21.69 1.41
N LYS A 275 12.76 -21.71 2.37
CA LYS A 275 12.70 -20.83 3.55
C LYS A 275 12.93 -19.37 3.18
N THR A 276 13.90 -19.07 2.33
CA THR A 276 14.15 -17.72 1.80
C THR A 276 12.90 -17.18 1.10
N GLN A 277 12.23 -18.00 0.29
CA GLN A 277 10.96 -17.64 -0.33
C GLN A 277 9.86 -17.36 0.71
N ALA A 278 9.75 -18.19 1.75
CA ALA A 278 8.78 -17.97 2.82
C ALA A 278 9.07 -16.66 3.59
N PHE A 279 10.34 -16.37 3.87
CA PHE A 279 10.75 -15.12 4.52
C PHE A 279 10.55 -13.89 3.64
N ALA A 280 10.78 -14.00 2.33
CA ALA A 280 10.48 -12.93 1.39
C ALA A 280 8.98 -12.62 1.34
N LYS A 281 8.13 -13.66 1.34
CA LYS A 281 6.67 -13.50 1.44
C LYS A 281 6.24 -12.85 2.76
N LEU A 282 6.86 -13.23 3.87
CA LEU A 282 6.61 -12.57 5.16
C LEU A 282 7.05 -11.10 5.13
N ARG A 283 8.21 -10.79 4.55
CA ARG A 283 8.68 -9.40 4.38
C ARG A 283 7.71 -8.58 3.54
N GLN A 284 7.17 -9.14 2.46
CA GLN A 284 6.13 -8.48 1.65
C GLN A 284 4.86 -8.21 2.45
N GLN A 285 4.42 -9.15 3.30
CA GLN A 285 3.25 -8.94 4.17
C GLN A 285 3.46 -7.82 5.19
N TYR A 286 4.69 -7.65 5.68
CA TYR A 286 5.06 -6.64 6.66
C TYR A 286 5.67 -5.36 6.07
N ASN A 287 5.62 -5.17 4.75
CA ASN A 287 6.15 -3.97 4.07
C ASN A 287 5.50 -2.64 4.55
N MET A 288 4.44 -2.74 5.36
CA MET A 288 3.80 -1.60 6.01
C MET A 288 4.63 -1.00 7.16
N HIS A 289 5.66 -1.70 7.60
CA HIS A 289 6.54 -1.31 8.69
C HIS A 289 7.93 -0.94 8.18
N ASP A 290 8.66 -0.12 8.93
CA ASP A 290 10.02 0.25 8.57
C ASP A 290 10.94 -0.99 8.54
N ASP A 291 11.94 -0.99 7.66
CA ASP A 291 12.83 -2.15 7.43
C ASP A 291 13.45 -2.73 8.71
N HIS A 292 13.86 -1.87 9.64
CA HIS A 292 14.44 -2.30 10.91
C HIS A 292 13.44 -3.04 11.81
N ILE A 293 12.15 -2.72 11.68
CA ILE A 293 11.05 -3.37 12.41
C ILE A 293 10.73 -4.70 11.75
N ILE A 294 10.68 -4.75 10.41
CA ILE A 294 10.48 -6.00 9.70
C ILE A 294 11.57 -7.00 10.10
N ASN A 295 12.83 -6.56 10.16
CA ASN A 295 13.93 -7.40 10.63
C ASN A 295 13.72 -7.88 12.08
N LEU A 296 13.23 -7.02 12.97
CA LEU A 296 12.98 -7.39 14.36
C LEU A 296 11.81 -8.38 14.52
N LEU A 297 10.78 -8.27 13.68
CA LEU A 297 9.67 -9.24 13.60
C LEU A 297 10.13 -10.56 12.97
N MET A 298 11.05 -10.52 12.00
CA MET A 298 11.69 -11.72 11.45
C MET A 298 12.53 -12.45 12.51
N ASP A 299 13.14 -11.71 13.43
CA ASP A 299 13.85 -12.24 14.60
C ASP A 299 12.90 -12.68 15.74
N ALA A 300 11.59 -12.63 15.52
CA ALA A 300 10.53 -12.98 16.48
C ALA A 300 10.58 -12.21 17.81
N ILE A 301 11.14 -11.00 17.81
CA ILE A 301 11.18 -10.14 18.98
C ILE A 301 9.88 -9.35 19.06
N ALA A 302 9.20 -9.41 20.20
CA ALA A 302 7.99 -8.65 20.43
C ALA A 302 8.29 -7.14 20.50
N ILE A 303 7.61 -6.35 19.67
CA ILE A 303 7.73 -4.89 19.66
C ILE A 303 6.56 -4.31 20.45
N PRO A 304 6.78 -3.72 21.64
CA PRO A 304 5.74 -2.98 22.33
C PRO A 304 5.42 -1.67 21.57
N GLU A 305 4.14 -1.29 21.58
CA GLU A 305 3.61 0.03 21.19
C GLU A 305 3.64 0.42 19.70
N GLN A 306 4.10 -0.45 18.80
CA GLN A 306 4.18 -0.09 17.38
C GLN A 306 2.81 0.16 16.71
N ALA A 307 1.76 -0.52 17.20
CA ALA A 307 0.39 -0.33 16.71
C ALA A 307 -0.09 1.13 16.85
N PHE A 308 0.46 1.88 17.81
CA PHE A 308 0.09 3.29 18.02
C PHE A 308 0.81 4.27 17.09
N LYS A 309 1.81 3.82 16.33
CA LYS A 309 2.54 4.67 15.36
C LYS A 309 1.78 4.85 14.03
N GLN A 310 0.68 4.12 13.83
CA GLN A 310 -0.10 4.15 12.61
C GLN A 310 -1.58 4.41 12.89
N PRO A 311 -2.33 5.00 11.94
CA PRO A 311 -3.77 5.08 12.01
C PRO A 311 -4.42 3.69 12.12
N MET A 312 -5.46 3.58 12.93
CA MET A 312 -6.22 2.35 13.14
C MET A 312 -7.63 2.49 12.56
N LEU A 313 -8.06 1.54 11.72
CA LEU A 313 -9.42 1.52 11.18
C LEU A 313 -10.39 0.99 12.24
N LEU A 314 -11.39 1.78 12.61
CA LEU A 314 -12.42 1.42 13.58
C LEU A 314 -13.67 0.83 12.91
N ALA A 315 -14.09 1.42 11.78
CA ALA A 315 -15.25 0.97 11.03
C ALA A 315 -15.14 1.38 9.56
N ASP A 316 -15.63 0.52 8.67
CA ASP A 316 -15.71 0.76 7.22
C ASP A 316 -17.04 0.25 6.69
N LYS A 317 -17.76 1.10 5.95
CA LYS A 317 -19.05 0.78 5.35
C LYS A 317 -19.12 1.38 3.95
N LYS A 318 -19.55 0.57 2.98
CA LYS A 318 -19.80 0.95 1.59
C LYS A 318 -21.27 0.72 1.26
N THR A 319 -21.92 1.68 0.61
CA THR A 319 -23.29 1.57 0.10
C THR A 319 -23.41 2.25 -1.27
N ILE A 320 -24.50 2.00 -1.98
CA ILE A 320 -24.79 2.58 -3.31
C ILE A 320 -25.96 3.55 -3.16
N PHE A 321 -25.95 4.64 -3.91
CA PHE A 321 -27.08 5.57 -3.98
C PHE A 321 -28.30 4.93 -4.66
N GLY A 322 -29.45 4.97 -3.98
CA GLY A 322 -30.73 4.68 -4.62
C GLY A 322 -31.23 5.92 -5.34
N MET A 323 -31.64 5.77 -6.61
CA MET A 323 -32.10 6.89 -7.44
C MET A 323 -33.60 6.81 -7.69
N SER A 324 -34.26 7.97 -7.67
CA SER A 324 -35.69 8.10 -7.98
C SER A 324 -35.92 9.21 -8.99
N LYS A 325 -36.68 8.91 -10.05
CA LYS A 325 -37.00 9.83 -11.13
C LYS A 325 -38.34 10.51 -10.88
N ARG A 326 -38.39 11.84 -11.03
CA ARG A 326 -39.61 12.65 -10.99
C ARG A 326 -39.84 13.29 -12.36
N TYR A 327 -41.05 13.11 -12.89
CA TYR A 327 -41.45 13.70 -14.18
C TYR A 327 -42.03 15.10 -13.96
N ALA A 328 -41.72 16.03 -14.86
CA ALA A 328 -42.35 17.34 -14.87
C ALA A 328 -43.86 17.21 -15.16
N SER A 329 -44.65 18.10 -14.58
CA SER A 329 -46.13 18.10 -14.71
C SER A 329 -46.66 19.28 -15.52
N ASP A 330 -45.78 20.11 -16.09
CA ASP A 330 -46.15 21.22 -16.97
C ASP A 330 -46.19 20.79 -18.44
N GLY A 331 -47.14 21.33 -19.21
CA GLY A 331 -47.40 20.88 -20.59
C GLY A 331 -46.26 21.11 -21.59
N GLY A 332 -45.25 21.93 -21.24
CA GLY A 332 -44.10 22.27 -22.09
C GLY A 332 -42.87 21.39 -21.86
N ASN A 333 -42.64 20.91 -20.63
CA ASN A 333 -41.45 20.15 -20.25
C ASN A 333 -41.78 18.72 -19.83
N LEU A 334 -42.91 18.16 -20.27
CA LEU A 334 -43.36 16.79 -19.90
C LEU A 334 -42.32 15.68 -20.18
N THR A 335 -41.38 15.95 -21.09
CA THR A 335 -40.27 15.06 -21.45
C THR A 335 -39.04 15.25 -20.54
N GLU A 336 -38.94 16.41 -19.88
CA GLU A 336 -37.88 16.70 -18.92
C GLU A 336 -38.20 16.06 -17.57
N SER A 337 -37.15 15.57 -16.95
CA SER A 337 -37.25 14.79 -15.73
C SER A 337 -35.99 14.99 -14.94
N VAL A 338 -36.15 14.98 -13.64
CA VAL A 338 -35.02 15.16 -12.74
C VAL A 338 -34.92 13.96 -11.81
N VAL A 339 -33.69 13.58 -11.51
CA VAL A 339 -33.38 12.40 -10.72
C VAL A 339 -32.59 12.79 -9.50
N ASN A 340 -33.07 12.36 -8.34
CA ASN A 340 -32.41 12.60 -7.06
C ASN A 340 -31.95 11.26 -6.50
N GLY A 341 -30.80 11.27 -5.82
CA GLY A 341 -30.23 10.09 -5.17
C GLY A 341 -30.20 10.26 -3.65
N MET A 342 -30.44 9.18 -2.91
CA MET A 342 -30.29 9.16 -1.46
C MET A 342 -29.59 7.87 -1.02
N ALA A 343 -28.72 7.97 0.00
CA ALA A 343 -28.08 6.83 0.64
C ALA A 343 -28.01 7.05 2.16
N GLY A 344 -28.12 5.96 2.93
CA GLY A 344 -27.96 5.98 4.39
C GLY A 344 -26.88 5.00 4.83
N VAL A 345 -25.99 5.45 5.71
CA VAL A 345 -24.92 4.62 6.28
C VAL A 345 -24.96 4.71 7.80
N ASP A 346 -25.10 3.56 8.46
CA ASP A 346 -25.00 3.43 9.90
C ASP A 346 -23.71 2.70 10.28
N MET A 347 -22.96 3.25 11.23
CA MET A 347 -21.77 2.61 11.80
C MET A 347 -21.66 2.79 13.32
N SER A 348 -21.01 1.81 13.95
CA SER A 348 -20.71 1.81 15.37
C SER A 348 -19.20 1.80 15.58
N ILE A 349 -18.72 2.58 16.54
CA ILE A 349 -17.31 2.66 16.93
C ILE A 349 -17.16 2.34 18.41
N GLN A 350 -16.09 1.60 18.73
CA GLN A 350 -15.68 1.25 20.10
C GLN A 350 -14.16 1.18 20.16
N LEU A 351 -13.60 1.52 21.31
CA LEU A 351 -12.17 1.60 21.50
C LEU A 351 -11.83 1.37 22.98
N PRO A 352 -10.80 0.55 23.30
CA PRO A 352 -10.26 0.45 24.65
C PRO A 352 -9.58 1.76 25.11
N ARG A 353 -9.16 1.83 26.38
CA ARG A 353 -8.42 2.99 26.89
C ARG A 353 -7.06 3.10 26.20
N LEU A 354 -6.69 4.32 25.79
CA LEU A 354 -5.42 4.61 25.13
C LEU A 354 -4.56 5.57 25.95
N ASN A 355 -3.28 5.24 26.13
CA ASN A 355 -2.31 6.05 26.87
C ASN A 355 -1.85 7.32 26.13
N THR A 356 -1.88 7.32 24.79
CA THR A 356 -1.40 8.41 23.93
C THR A 356 -2.45 9.47 23.62
N GLY A 357 -3.75 9.14 23.77
CA GLY A 357 -4.84 9.91 23.19
C GLY A 357 -4.79 9.92 21.66
N GLY A 358 -5.60 10.76 21.01
CA GLY A 358 -5.58 10.88 19.55
C GLY A 358 -6.77 11.61 18.99
N ILE A 359 -7.01 11.45 17.69
CA ILE A 359 -8.16 12.04 16.99
C ILE A 359 -8.90 10.90 16.30
N ILE A 360 -10.20 10.79 16.57
CA ILE A 360 -11.08 9.98 15.73
C ILE A 360 -11.57 10.88 14.60
N MET A 361 -11.35 10.44 13.37
CA MET A 361 -11.79 11.14 12.16
C MET A 361 -12.58 10.17 11.29
N VAL A 362 -13.75 10.63 10.85
CA VAL A 362 -14.58 9.95 9.87
C VAL A 362 -14.43 10.65 8.53
N VAL A 363 -14.08 9.88 7.51
CA VAL A 363 -13.93 10.33 6.13
C VAL A 363 -14.96 9.64 5.24
N ALA A 364 -15.50 10.38 4.28
CA ALA A 364 -16.36 9.87 3.22
C ALA A 364 -15.69 10.03 1.87
N GLU A 365 -15.92 9.04 1.01
CA GLU A 365 -15.49 9.04 -0.39
C GLU A 365 -16.70 8.67 -1.25
N ILE A 366 -16.94 9.47 -2.29
CA ILE A 366 -17.99 9.19 -3.28
C ILE A 366 -17.32 9.06 -4.65
N THR A 367 -17.45 7.88 -5.23
CA THR A 367 -16.91 7.56 -6.56
C THR A 367 -17.92 6.72 -7.33
N PRO A 368 -18.15 6.99 -8.63
CA PRO A 368 -18.84 6.05 -9.49
C PRO A 368 -18.01 4.77 -9.64
N ASP A 369 -18.62 3.71 -10.15
CA ASP A 369 -17.88 2.52 -10.55
C ASP A 369 -16.86 2.85 -11.67
N GLN A 370 -15.65 2.29 -11.57
CA GLN A 370 -14.61 2.48 -12.56
C GLN A 370 -14.93 1.60 -13.78
N LEU A 371 -15.48 2.23 -14.81
CA LEU A 371 -15.94 1.57 -16.01
C LEU A 371 -14.92 1.75 -17.14
N PHE A 372 -14.21 0.68 -17.50
CA PHE A 372 -13.47 0.65 -18.77
C PHE A 372 -14.28 -0.13 -19.79
N GLU A 373 -15.04 0.58 -20.61
CA GLU A 373 -16.01 -0.01 -21.55
C GLU A 373 -15.36 -0.71 -22.75
N ARG A 374 -14.07 -0.46 -22.99
CA ARG A 374 -13.31 -0.94 -24.16
C ARG A 374 -12.32 -2.04 -23.80
N GLN A 375 -12.55 -2.71 -22.67
CA GLN A 375 -11.73 -3.83 -22.25
C GLN A 375 -11.77 -4.95 -23.27
N GLU A 376 -10.64 -5.61 -23.44
CA GLU A 376 -10.51 -6.74 -24.33
C GLU A 376 -11.26 -7.95 -23.76
N ASP A 377 -12.05 -8.62 -24.59
CA ASP A 377 -12.54 -9.95 -24.27
C ASP A 377 -11.48 -10.98 -24.75
N PRO A 378 -10.87 -11.77 -23.84
CA PRO A 378 -9.76 -12.66 -24.20
C PRO A 378 -10.14 -13.69 -25.25
N TRP A 379 -11.39 -14.14 -25.25
CA TRP A 379 -11.87 -15.12 -26.23
C TRP A 379 -12.12 -14.47 -27.59
N LEU A 380 -12.68 -13.25 -27.60
CA LEU A 380 -12.94 -12.52 -28.84
C LEU A 380 -11.65 -12.19 -29.62
N MET A 381 -10.55 -11.93 -28.91
CA MET A 381 -9.26 -11.57 -29.53
C MET A 381 -8.31 -12.76 -29.72
N ALA A 382 -8.63 -13.94 -29.18
CA ALA A 382 -7.83 -15.15 -29.41
C ALA A 382 -7.85 -15.52 -30.90
N ALA A 383 -6.67 -15.53 -31.53
CA ALA A 383 -6.52 -15.80 -32.96
C ALA A 383 -6.07 -17.25 -33.22
N THR A 384 -5.32 -17.83 -32.28
CA THR A 384 -4.80 -19.20 -32.40
C THR A 384 -5.07 -20.01 -31.12
N VAL A 385 -4.89 -21.33 -31.22
CA VAL A 385 -5.00 -22.24 -30.06
C VAL A 385 -3.91 -21.98 -29.04
N ASP A 386 -2.77 -21.41 -29.45
CA ASP A 386 -1.68 -21.05 -28.55
C ASP A 386 -2.07 -19.92 -27.58
N ASP A 387 -3.06 -19.10 -27.95
CA ASP A 387 -3.62 -18.07 -27.08
C ASP A 387 -4.48 -18.65 -25.95
N LEU A 388 -4.84 -19.94 -26.00
CA LEU A 388 -5.63 -20.61 -24.97
C LEU A 388 -4.74 -21.17 -23.85
N PRO A 389 -5.30 -21.41 -22.64
CA PRO A 389 -4.59 -22.10 -21.57
C PRO A 389 -4.19 -23.51 -22.01
N GLN A 390 -2.94 -23.88 -21.75
CA GLN A 390 -2.43 -25.22 -22.06
C GLN A 390 -1.76 -25.81 -20.84
N TYR A 391 -2.35 -26.88 -20.31
CA TYR A 391 -1.93 -27.49 -19.04
C TYR A 391 -0.42 -27.82 -18.98
N LEU A 392 0.14 -28.38 -20.06
CA LEU A 392 1.55 -28.77 -20.10
C LEU A 392 2.49 -27.56 -20.10
N ARG A 393 2.22 -26.55 -20.94
CA ARG A 393 3.01 -25.31 -20.99
C ARG A 393 2.94 -24.57 -19.66
N ASP A 394 1.72 -24.35 -19.17
CA ASP A 394 1.45 -23.54 -17.98
C ASP A 394 1.94 -24.19 -16.68
N THR A 395 2.05 -25.53 -16.65
CA THR A 395 2.62 -26.26 -15.48
C THR A 395 4.14 -26.24 -15.47
N LEU A 396 4.76 -26.30 -16.66
CA LEU A 396 6.22 -26.34 -16.83
C LEU A 396 6.85 -24.94 -16.85
N ASP A 397 6.05 -23.89 -16.91
CA ASP A 397 6.52 -22.51 -16.81
C ASP A 397 7.14 -22.25 -15.42
N PRO A 398 8.43 -21.90 -15.33
CA PRO A 398 9.05 -21.52 -14.07
C PRO A 398 8.41 -20.25 -13.49
N GLU A 399 8.03 -19.30 -14.35
CA GLU A 399 7.42 -18.03 -13.98
C GLU A 399 5.93 -18.09 -14.26
N LYS A 400 5.13 -18.37 -13.23
CA LYS A 400 3.66 -18.43 -13.38
C LYS A 400 3.02 -17.04 -13.41
N VAL A 401 3.50 -16.19 -14.30
CA VAL A 401 3.13 -14.77 -14.46
C VAL A 401 2.82 -14.50 -15.94
N ASP A 402 1.80 -13.68 -16.20
CA ASP A 402 1.45 -13.20 -17.54
C ASP A 402 1.62 -11.68 -17.62
N VAL A 403 1.98 -11.18 -18.80
CA VAL A 403 2.17 -9.75 -19.06
C VAL A 403 0.85 -9.14 -19.51
N VAL A 404 0.31 -8.24 -18.71
CA VAL A 404 -0.90 -7.49 -19.08
C VAL A 404 -0.53 -6.45 -20.10
N LYS A 405 -1.06 -6.56 -21.32
CA LYS A 405 -0.92 -5.55 -22.38
C LYS A 405 -1.90 -4.39 -22.16
N ASN A 406 -1.57 -3.20 -22.65
CA ASN A 406 -2.48 -2.05 -22.62
C ASN A 406 -3.79 -2.33 -23.37
N SER A 407 -3.76 -3.17 -24.42
CA SER A 407 -4.96 -3.61 -25.15
C SER A 407 -5.99 -4.27 -24.24
N ARG A 408 -5.55 -4.93 -23.18
CA ARG A 408 -6.39 -5.61 -22.19
C ARG A 408 -7.39 -4.64 -21.54
N ILE A 409 -6.93 -3.43 -21.24
CA ILE A 409 -7.71 -2.40 -20.55
C ILE A 409 -8.46 -1.52 -21.55
N ASP A 410 -7.81 -1.17 -22.65
CA ASP A 410 -8.41 -0.40 -23.75
C ASP A 410 -7.89 -0.91 -25.10
N VAL A 411 -8.78 -1.55 -25.87
CA VAL A 411 -8.47 -2.07 -27.22
C VAL A 411 -8.01 -0.97 -28.19
N SER A 412 -8.34 0.30 -27.94
CA SER A 412 -7.97 1.44 -28.78
C SER A 412 -6.85 2.28 -28.22
N HIS A 413 -6.07 1.72 -27.29
CA HIS A 413 -4.88 2.36 -26.77
C HIS A 413 -3.93 2.75 -27.92
N ALA A 414 -3.28 3.91 -27.84
CA ALA A 414 -2.33 4.36 -28.86
C ALA A 414 -1.11 3.43 -29.00
N ASN A 415 -0.77 2.70 -27.93
CA ASN A 415 0.22 1.63 -27.93
C ASN A 415 -0.38 0.34 -27.30
N PRO A 416 -1.12 -0.47 -28.07
CA PRO A 416 -1.83 -1.64 -27.54
C PRO A 416 -0.90 -2.74 -27.00
N ASN A 417 0.28 -2.88 -27.61
CA ASN A 417 1.27 -3.90 -27.25
C ASN A 417 2.20 -3.49 -26.10
N GLY A 418 2.05 -2.27 -25.56
CA GLY A 418 2.81 -1.84 -24.39
C GLY A 418 2.39 -2.61 -23.14
N THR A 419 3.33 -2.76 -22.20
CA THR A 419 3.07 -3.39 -20.90
C THR A 419 2.28 -2.43 -20.01
N PHE A 420 1.15 -2.93 -19.50
CA PHE A 420 0.34 -2.26 -18.48
C PHE A 420 0.78 -2.68 -17.07
N GLY A 421 1.06 -3.95 -16.87
CA GLY A 421 1.50 -4.55 -15.60
C GLY A 421 1.62 -6.06 -15.70
N TYR A 422 1.66 -6.74 -14.56
CA TYR A 422 1.83 -8.19 -14.46
C TYR A 422 0.69 -8.80 -13.66
N GLU A 423 0.22 -9.98 -14.08
CA GLU A 423 -0.84 -10.74 -13.42
C GLU A 423 -0.45 -12.21 -13.24
N PRO A 424 -1.09 -12.95 -12.32
CA PRO A 424 -0.91 -14.40 -12.25
C PRO A 424 -1.26 -15.07 -13.59
N LEU A 425 -0.52 -16.11 -13.96
CA LEU A 425 -0.76 -16.85 -15.22
C LEU A 425 -2.23 -17.23 -15.39
N ASN A 426 -2.79 -16.97 -16.58
CA ASN A 426 -4.18 -17.21 -16.94
C ASN A 426 -5.24 -16.37 -16.19
N ALA A 427 -4.86 -15.35 -15.41
CA ALA A 427 -5.82 -14.47 -14.74
C ALA A 427 -6.76 -13.76 -15.73
N ARG A 428 -6.33 -13.51 -16.98
CA ARG A 428 -7.17 -13.01 -18.07
C ARG A 428 -8.48 -13.79 -18.31
N TRP A 429 -8.56 -15.06 -17.94
CA TRP A 429 -9.78 -15.86 -18.11
C TRP A 429 -10.81 -15.67 -16.98
N ASN A 430 -10.42 -15.00 -15.89
CA ASN A 430 -11.34 -14.57 -14.84
C ASN A 430 -12.00 -13.25 -15.27
N ILE A 431 -13.03 -13.36 -16.11
CA ILE A 431 -13.68 -12.21 -16.75
C ILE A 431 -14.63 -11.51 -15.77
N ASP A 432 -14.29 -10.28 -15.39
CA ASP A 432 -15.17 -9.30 -14.74
C ASP A 432 -15.15 -7.98 -15.54
N THR A 433 -15.39 -8.07 -16.84
CA THR A 433 -15.32 -6.91 -17.75
C THR A 433 -16.70 -6.30 -17.97
N PRO A 434 -16.86 -4.96 -17.85
CA PRO A 434 -18.14 -4.32 -18.13
C PRO A 434 -18.40 -4.27 -19.64
N ARG A 435 -19.59 -4.72 -20.07
CA ARG A 435 -19.99 -4.73 -21.48
C ARG A 435 -20.99 -3.62 -21.77
N VAL A 436 -20.55 -2.55 -22.44
CA VAL A 436 -21.41 -1.44 -22.88
C VAL A 436 -21.66 -1.55 -24.39
N GLY A 437 -22.89 -1.86 -24.78
CA GLY A 437 -23.26 -2.11 -26.17
C GLY A 437 -24.44 -1.28 -26.69
N GLY A 438 -24.80 -1.52 -27.95
CA GLY A 438 -25.98 -0.93 -28.58
C GLY A 438 -25.88 0.59 -28.73
N LYS A 439 -26.93 1.31 -28.35
CA LYS A 439 -27.00 2.78 -28.46
C LYS A 439 -25.97 3.51 -27.59
N PHE A 440 -25.40 2.83 -26.58
CA PHE A 440 -24.37 3.38 -25.72
C PHE A 440 -22.95 3.05 -26.22
N TYR A 441 -22.80 2.27 -27.29
CA TYR A 441 -21.49 1.85 -27.80
C TYR A 441 -20.68 3.04 -28.34
N ARG A 442 -19.40 3.14 -27.96
CA ARG A 442 -18.48 4.15 -28.48
C ARG A 442 -17.27 3.51 -29.16
N PRO A 443 -17.00 3.86 -30.43
CA PRO A 443 -15.81 3.38 -31.13
C PRO A 443 -14.56 4.23 -30.85
N THR A 444 -14.67 5.41 -30.24
CA THR A 444 -13.54 6.28 -29.87
C THR A 444 -13.75 6.93 -28.52
N VAL A 445 -12.67 7.05 -27.74
CA VAL A 445 -12.62 7.85 -26.51
C VAL A 445 -12.75 9.31 -26.94
N ASN A 446 -13.77 10.04 -26.48
CA ASN A 446 -14.01 11.46 -26.79
C ASN A 446 -14.75 11.77 -28.13
N THR A 447 -15.88 11.11 -28.39
CA THR A 447 -16.91 11.74 -29.25
C THR A 447 -17.61 12.87 -28.49
N GLY A 448 -18.11 13.88 -29.22
CA GLY A 448 -18.80 15.04 -28.66
C GLY A 448 -20.02 14.68 -27.77
N PHE A 449 -20.69 15.71 -27.25
CA PHE A 449 -21.85 15.56 -26.37
C PHE A 449 -22.89 14.58 -26.95
N ASP A 450 -23.29 13.59 -26.16
CA ASP A 450 -24.34 12.61 -26.47
C ASP A 450 -25.27 12.50 -25.26
N GLU A 451 -26.55 12.78 -25.49
CA GLU A 451 -27.61 12.78 -24.48
C GLU A 451 -27.80 11.40 -23.84
N LEU A 452 -27.62 10.32 -24.61
CA LEU A 452 -27.72 8.95 -24.08
C LEU A 452 -26.58 8.66 -23.08
N ARG A 453 -25.45 9.34 -23.21
CA ARG A 453 -24.28 9.16 -22.33
C ARG A 453 -24.38 9.91 -21.01
N GLN A 454 -25.31 10.85 -20.86
CA GLN A 454 -25.59 11.44 -19.54
C GLN A 454 -26.11 10.41 -18.52
N ARG A 455 -26.55 9.24 -19.00
CA ARG A 455 -26.97 8.09 -18.18
C ARG A 455 -25.80 7.26 -17.63
N ILE A 456 -24.55 7.57 -18.00
CA ILE A 456 -23.37 6.85 -17.49
C ILE A 456 -22.40 7.89 -16.94
N TRP A 457 -22.03 7.74 -15.67
CA TRP A 457 -21.01 8.57 -15.05
C TRP A 457 -19.68 7.82 -14.98
N ALA A 458 -18.91 7.85 -16.07
CA ALA A 458 -17.60 7.20 -16.16
C ALA A 458 -16.49 8.23 -16.37
N VAL A 459 -15.36 8.04 -15.68
CA VAL A 459 -14.13 8.81 -15.94
C VAL A 459 -13.37 8.09 -17.04
N GLU A 460 -13.58 8.53 -18.28
CA GLU A 460 -12.87 8.00 -19.45
C GLU A 460 -11.50 8.69 -19.57
N THR A 461 -10.43 7.99 -19.24
CA THR A 461 -9.05 8.44 -19.49
C THR A 461 -8.59 7.94 -20.85
N LEU A 462 -8.06 8.83 -21.70
CA LEU A 462 -7.41 8.42 -22.95
C LEU A 462 -6.12 7.67 -22.62
N ASN A 463 -5.96 6.46 -23.16
CA ASN A 463 -4.76 5.63 -22.97
C ASN A 463 -4.47 5.33 -21.49
N PRO A 464 -5.32 4.55 -20.79
CA PRO A 464 -5.11 4.24 -19.38
C PRO A 464 -3.81 3.47 -19.17
N THR A 465 -3.02 3.91 -18.19
CA THR A 465 -1.79 3.24 -17.73
C THR A 465 -1.89 2.94 -16.24
N LEU A 466 -1.11 1.98 -15.75
CA LEU A 466 -1.02 1.64 -14.34
C LEU A 466 -0.21 2.71 -13.58
N SER A 467 -0.82 3.89 -13.45
CA SER A 467 -0.25 5.08 -12.83
C SER A 467 -1.14 5.58 -11.69
N THR A 468 -0.83 6.77 -11.15
CA THR A 468 -1.58 7.38 -10.04
C THR A 468 -3.09 7.41 -10.27
N ASP A 469 -3.53 7.67 -11.50
CA ASP A 469 -4.95 7.80 -11.89
C ASP A 469 -5.71 6.47 -11.85
N PHE A 470 -5.01 5.34 -11.90
CA PHE A 470 -5.62 4.02 -11.80
C PHE A 470 -5.99 3.68 -10.35
N TYR A 471 -5.24 4.20 -9.38
CA TYR A 471 -5.49 4.01 -7.95
C TYR A 471 -6.35 5.12 -7.35
N LEU A 472 -6.18 6.35 -7.85
CA LEU A 472 -6.77 7.57 -7.32
C LEU A 472 -7.74 8.21 -8.31
N CYS A 473 -8.83 8.73 -7.78
CA CYS A 473 -9.79 9.51 -8.54
C CYS A 473 -9.28 10.97 -8.67
N THR A 474 -8.46 11.23 -9.69
CA THR A 474 -7.83 12.56 -9.89
C THR A 474 -8.72 13.49 -10.73
N ASN A 475 -9.33 12.97 -11.80
CA ASN A 475 -10.06 13.74 -12.80
C ASN A 475 -11.55 13.37 -12.84
N MET A 476 -12.33 13.84 -11.87
CA MET A 476 -13.77 13.63 -11.83
C MET A 476 -14.53 14.79 -12.50
N HIS A 477 -15.47 14.49 -13.38
CA HIS A 477 -16.33 15.49 -14.02
C HIS A 477 -17.76 15.47 -13.48
N THR A 478 -18.43 16.62 -13.45
CA THR A 478 -19.83 16.78 -12.99
C THR A 478 -20.87 16.80 -14.12
N LYS A 479 -20.49 16.39 -15.35
CA LYS A 479 -21.35 16.43 -16.55
C LYS A 479 -22.77 15.83 -16.42
N PRO A 480 -23.00 14.74 -15.64
CA PRO A 480 -24.35 14.19 -15.50
C PRO A 480 -25.28 15.02 -14.60
N PHE A 481 -24.72 15.94 -13.81
CA PHE A 481 -25.48 16.81 -12.92
C PHE A 481 -26.01 18.03 -13.68
N VAL A 482 -27.22 18.48 -13.32
CA VAL A 482 -27.84 19.67 -13.90
C VAL A 482 -27.03 20.92 -13.56
N VAL A 483 -26.54 21.00 -12.31
CA VAL A 483 -25.65 22.08 -11.84
C VAL A 483 -24.23 21.53 -11.76
N THR A 484 -23.33 22.08 -12.57
CA THR A 484 -21.94 21.60 -12.69
C THR A 484 -20.92 22.40 -11.87
N ASN A 485 -21.30 23.58 -11.37
CA ASN A 485 -20.41 24.54 -10.70
C ASN A 485 -20.45 24.49 -9.17
N GLN A 486 -21.04 23.44 -8.59
CA GLN A 486 -21.22 23.27 -7.15
C GLN A 486 -20.93 21.82 -6.73
N ASP A 487 -20.79 21.61 -5.42
CA ASP A 487 -20.61 20.26 -4.87
C ASP A 487 -21.87 19.41 -5.14
N PRO A 488 -21.74 18.23 -5.76
CA PRO A 488 -22.89 17.43 -6.18
C PRO A 488 -23.54 16.59 -5.07
N PHE A 489 -22.99 16.57 -3.86
CA PHE A 489 -23.52 15.76 -2.76
C PHE A 489 -23.58 16.56 -1.47
N GLU A 490 -24.54 16.19 -0.63
CA GLU A 490 -24.71 16.72 0.73
C GLU A 490 -24.77 15.56 1.73
N VAL A 491 -24.27 15.80 2.94
CA VAL A 491 -24.35 14.83 4.02
C VAL A 491 -24.81 15.48 5.31
N VAL A 492 -25.72 14.77 5.98
CA VAL A 492 -26.11 15.04 7.35
C VAL A 492 -25.52 13.95 8.25
N THR A 493 -24.62 14.36 9.13
CA THR A 493 -24.02 13.50 10.15
C THR A 493 -24.79 13.64 11.45
N GLN A 494 -25.20 12.52 12.05
CA GLN A 494 -25.87 12.49 13.34
C GLN A 494 -25.33 11.34 14.19
N GLY A 495 -24.95 11.62 15.43
CA GLY A 495 -24.54 10.57 16.34
C GLY A 495 -24.03 11.08 17.67
N GLU A 496 -23.85 10.13 18.57
CA GLU A 496 -23.34 10.37 19.92
C GLU A 496 -22.28 9.33 20.25
N VAL A 497 -21.20 9.80 20.87
CA VAL A 497 -20.05 9.00 21.28
C VAL A 497 -19.83 9.23 22.77
N PHE A 498 -19.88 8.14 23.53
CA PHE A 498 -19.67 8.14 24.98
C PHE A 498 -18.22 7.78 25.26
N ILE A 499 -17.48 8.77 25.77
CA ILE A 499 -16.05 8.68 26.06
C ILE A 499 -15.88 8.57 27.58
N GLU A 500 -15.09 7.60 28.03
CA GLU A 500 -14.77 7.39 29.43
C GLU A 500 -13.27 7.52 29.64
N GLY A 501 -12.84 8.39 30.54
CA GLY A 501 -11.43 8.62 30.85
C GLY A 501 -11.28 9.49 32.09
N ASN A 502 -10.08 10.03 32.28
CA ASN A 502 -9.69 10.76 33.49
C ASN A 502 -10.19 12.22 33.53
N THR A 503 -10.97 12.64 32.53
CA THR A 503 -11.54 13.99 32.49
C THR A 503 -12.58 14.19 33.60
N VAL A 504 -12.33 15.16 34.49
CA VAL A 504 -13.24 15.54 35.59
C VAL A 504 -14.16 16.67 35.13
N PHE A 505 -15.46 16.56 35.44
CA PHE A 505 -16.45 17.60 35.15
C PHE A 505 -16.84 18.31 36.46
N GLY A 506 -16.95 19.63 36.40
CA GLY A 506 -17.50 20.43 37.49
C GLY A 506 -19.00 20.18 37.71
N GLY A 507 -19.52 20.60 38.86
CA GLY A 507 -20.95 20.56 39.14
C GLY A 507 -21.77 21.49 38.24
N HIS A 508 -23.10 21.40 38.34
CA HIS A 508 -23.99 22.31 37.61
C HIS A 508 -23.75 23.75 38.04
N LEU A 509 -23.43 24.62 37.09
CA LEU A 509 -23.33 26.05 37.32
C LEU A 509 -24.75 26.61 37.39
N VAL A 510 -25.10 27.16 38.54
CA VAL A 510 -26.32 27.97 38.72
C VAL A 510 -25.91 29.42 38.50
N GLU A 511 -26.72 30.16 37.75
CA GLU A 511 -26.53 31.59 37.55
C GLU A 511 -26.48 32.31 38.90
N ALA A 512 -25.56 33.26 39.06
CA ALA A 512 -25.29 33.88 40.35
C ALA A 512 -26.54 34.63 40.88
N THR A 513 -27.20 34.03 41.86
CA THR A 513 -28.37 34.61 42.57
C THR A 513 -27.99 35.24 43.93
N ASP A 514 -26.68 35.29 44.26
CA ASP A 514 -26.12 35.69 45.56
C ASP A 514 -26.70 34.90 46.74
N ASP A 515 -27.30 33.73 46.49
CA ASP A 515 -27.98 32.93 47.53
C ASP A 515 -27.00 32.39 48.56
N TYR A 516 -25.76 32.08 48.16
CA TYR A 516 -24.73 31.63 49.10
C TYR A 516 -24.36 32.71 50.11
N GLU A 517 -24.16 33.96 49.67
CA GLU A 517 -23.84 35.08 50.56
C GLU A 517 -25.03 35.44 51.47
N LYS A 518 -26.27 35.41 50.94
CA LYS A 518 -27.49 35.65 51.73
C LYS A 518 -27.71 34.59 52.81
N VAL A 519 -27.42 33.31 52.52
CA VAL A 519 -27.51 32.22 53.50
C VAL A 519 -26.37 32.32 54.52
N LEU A 520 -25.16 32.67 54.08
CA LEU A 520 -24.00 32.83 54.97
C LEU A 520 -24.16 34.01 55.93
N ALA A 521 -24.90 35.05 55.55
CA ALA A 521 -25.27 36.17 56.43
C ALA A 521 -26.27 35.80 57.54
N VAL A 522 -27.09 34.75 57.34
CA VAL A 522 -28.07 34.26 58.33
C VAL A 522 -27.53 33.07 59.13
N ALA A 523 -26.48 32.40 58.62
CA ALA A 523 -25.87 31.26 59.28
C ALA A 523 -25.12 31.71 60.56
N PRO A 524 -25.47 31.19 61.75
CA PRO A 524 -24.74 31.50 62.97
C PRO A 524 -23.31 30.95 62.89
N GLN A 525 -22.32 31.84 62.85
CA GLN A 525 -20.89 31.49 62.80
C GLN A 525 -20.22 31.42 64.17
N ASP A 526 -20.92 31.82 65.23
CA ASP A 526 -20.39 31.85 66.58
C ASP A 526 -20.14 30.42 67.07
N ARG A 527 -18.86 30.08 67.26
CA ARG A 527 -18.49 28.87 67.97
C ARG A 527 -18.56 29.12 69.46
N ILE A 528 -19.17 28.18 70.19
CA ILE A 528 -19.23 28.20 71.65
C ILE A 528 -17.80 28.21 72.19
N GLU A 529 -17.39 29.31 72.82
CA GLU A 529 -16.17 29.35 73.61
C GLU A 529 -16.32 28.40 74.79
N LYS A 530 -15.45 27.39 74.88
CA LYS A 530 -15.32 26.60 76.11
C LYS A 530 -14.69 27.50 77.17
N GLY A 531 -15.47 27.87 78.18
CA GLY A 531 -14.96 28.50 79.40
C GLY A 531 -13.82 27.67 80.00
N ALA A 532 -12.79 28.39 80.47
CA ALA A 532 -11.50 27.88 80.94
C ALA A 532 -11.58 26.76 81.98
#